data_AF-A0A433T955-F1
#
_entry.id   AF-A0A433T955-F1
#
_cell.length_a   1.000
_cell.length_b   1.000
_cell.length_c   1.000
_cell.angle_alpha   90.00
_cell.angle_beta   90.00
_cell.angle_gamma   90.00
#
_symmetry.space_group_name_H-M   'P 1'
#
loop_
_entity.id
_entity.type
_entity.pdbx_description
1 polymer ?
#
loop_
_entity_poly.entity_id
_entity_poly.type
_entity_poly.pdbx_seq_one_letter_code
_entity_poly.pdbx_strand_id
1 'polypeptide(L)'
;IQLLLFVCAIITVLERIYEESPCVGNITVYSSYINNGLVCNSLYDLSSITENTTDSEMCSIVKGNRNCDSAFIRNACGDLYGWLIERFWLAAAEVFFPQCVSDLESDQISLPPNQTS
;
A
#
# COMPACT_ATOMS: atom_id res chain seq x y z
N ILE A 1 -6.26 -6.26 -17.03
CA ILE A 1 -7.50 -6.43 -16.22
C ILE A 1 -7.16 -6.72 -14.76
N GLN A 2 -6.39 -7.77 -14.43
CA GLN A 2 -5.92 -8.03 -13.05
C GLN A 2 -5.25 -6.83 -12.37
N LEU A 3 -4.40 -6.10 -13.09
CA LEU A 3 -3.68 -4.93 -12.59
C LEU A 3 -4.59 -3.74 -12.21
N LEU A 4 -5.62 -3.47 -13.00
CA LEU A 4 -6.62 -2.43 -12.71
C LEU A 4 -7.47 -2.83 -11.49
N LEU A 5 -7.77 -4.12 -11.35
CA LEU A 5 -8.48 -4.65 -10.20
C LEU A 5 -7.64 -4.57 -8.91
N PHE A 6 -6.33 -4.77 -9.02
CA PHE A 6 -5.38 -4.59 -7.92
C PHE A 6 -5.36 -3.15 -7.40
N VAL A 7 -5.22 -2.18 -8.29
CA VAL A 7 -5.22 -0.75 -7.93
C VAL A 7 -6.56 -0.32 -7.33
N CYS A 8 -7.68 -0.75 -7.90
CA CYS A 8 -9.00 -0.45 -7.33
C CYS A 8 -9.21 -1.07 -5.94
N ALA A 9 -8.70 -2.28 -5.70
CA ALA A 9 -8.77 -2.93 -4.39
C ALA A 9 -7.98 -2.15 -3.34
N ILE A 10 -6.77 -1.68 -3.69
CA ILE A 10 -5.94 -0.85 -2.80
C ILE A 10 -6.62 0.49 -2.50
N ILE A 11 -7.19 1.17 -3.50
CA ILE A 11 -7.91 2.43 -3.30
C ILE A 11 -9.10 2.26 -2.33
N THR A 12 -9.89 1.21 -2.51
CA THR A 12 -11.06 0.93 -1.65
C THR A 12 -10.65 0.68 -0.19
N VAL A 13 -9.57 -0.07 -0.01
CA VAL A 13 -8.95 -0.34 1.29
C VAL A 13 -8.45 0.95 1.94
N LEU A 14 -7.74 1.74 1.15
CA LEU A 14 -7.17 3.00 1.56
C LEU A 14 -8.31 3.90 2.05
N GLU A 15 -9.45 3.94 1.36
CA GLU A 15 -10.60 4.80 1.71
C GLU A 15 -11.17 4.39 3.07
N ARG A 16 -11.30 3.07 3.28
CA ARG A 16 -11.72 2.48 4.56
C ARG A 16 -10.80 2.87 5.71
N ILE A 17 -9.48 2.83 5.49
CA ILE A 17 -8.49 3.27 6.47
C ILE A 17 -8.70 4.74 6.84
N TYR A 18 -8.90 5.61 5.86
CA TYR A 18 -9.17 7.02 6.14
C TYR A 18 -10.44 7.20 6.97
N GLU A 19 -11.53 6.54 6.60
CA GLU A 19 -12.82 6.60 7.31
C GLU A 19 -12.74 6.09 8.76
N GLU A 20 -11.92 5.05 9.01
CA GLU A 20 -11.78 4.43 10.33
C GLU A 20 -10.63 5.03 11.16
N SER A 21 -9.87 5.99 10.63
CA SER A 21 -8.70 6.60 11.28
C SER A 21 -8.98 7.89 12.03
N PRO A 22 -8.11 8.32 12.97
CA PRO A 22 -8.15 9.66 13.56
C PRO A 22 -8.02 10.79 12.53
N CYS A 23 -7.59 10.48 11.30
CA CYS A 23 -7.53 11.41 10.18
C CYS A 23 -8.90 11.75 9.59
N VAL A 24 -9.95 11.01 9.94
CA VAL A 24 -11.28 11.18 9.37
C VAL A 24 -11.78 12.61 9.55
N GLY A 25 -12.27 13.21 8.47
CA GLY A 25 -12.74 14.60 8.44
C GLY A 25 -11.66 15.65 8.20
N ASN A 26 -10.38 15.28 8.16
CA ASN A 26 -9.32 16.19 7.75
C ASN A 26 -9.19 16.22 6.22
N ILE A 27 -9.89 17.19 5.59
CA ILE A 27 -9.88 17.41 4.13
C ILE A 27 -8.46 17.55 3.58
N THR A 28 -7.55 18.20 4.31
CA THR A 28 -6.15 18.34 3.87
C THR A 28 -5.43 17.00 3.84
N VAL A 29 -5.67 16.13 4.83
CA VAL A 29 -5.13 14.77 4.84
C VAL A 29 -5.76 13.95 3.73
N TYR A 30 -7.07 14.04 3.49
CA TYR A 30 -7.74 13.35 2.38
C TYR A 30 -7.23 13.79 1.00
N SER A 31 -7.06 15.09 0.76
CA SER A 31 -6.49 15.59 -0.50
C SER A 31 -5.01 15.23 -0.65
N SER A 32 -4.23 15.31 0.44
CA SER A 32 -2.82 14.87 0.44
C SER A 32 -2.71 13.38 0.20
N TYR A 33 -3.66 12.61 0.70
CA TYR A 33 -3.79 11.18 0.52
C TYR A 33 -4.12 10.82 -0.92
N ILE A 34 -5.05 11.52 -1.59
CA ILE A 34 -5.34 11.27 -3.01
C ILE A 34 -4.12 11.65 -3.85
N ASN A 35 -3.51 12.81 -3.57
CA ASN A 35 -2.30 13.23 -4.27
C ASN A 35 -1.14 12.26 -4.03
N ASN A 36 -0.99 11.73 -2.81
CA ASN A 36 0.10 10.82 -2.53
C ASN A 36 -0.19 9.41 -3.07
N GLY A 37 -1.44 8.96 -3.08
CA GLY A 37 -1.84 7.78 -3.84
C GLY A 37 -1.50 7.94 -5.32
N LEU A 38 -1.64 9.13 -5.91
CA LEU A 38 -1.20 9.42 -7.28
C LEU A 38 0.34 9.45 -7.43
N VAL A 39 1.08 9.87 -6.40
CA VAL A 39 2.57 9.88 -6.40
C VAL A 39 3.15 8.48 -6.16
N CYS A 40 2.66 7.75 -5.17
CA CYS A 40 3.02 6.37 -4.93
C CYS A 40 2.63 5.48 -6.13
N ASN A 41 1.45 5.71 -6.72
CA ASN A 41 1.09 5.04 -7.98
C ASN A 41 1.87 5.53 -9.20
N SER A 42 2.51 6.71 -9.19
CA SER A 42 3.44 7.10 -10.26
C SER A 42 4.83 6.48 -10.08
N LEU A 43 5.22 6.15 -8.85
CA LEU A 43 6.36 5.27 -8.55
C LEU A 43 6.05 3.80 -8.91
N TYR A 44 4.78 3.42 -8.85
CA TYR A 44 4.25 2.21 -9.48
C TYR A 44 4.10 2.46 -10.98
N ASP A 45 5.22 2.64 -11.68
CA ASP A 45 5.21 2.83 -13.13
C ASP A 45 4.74 1.54 -13.81
N LEU A 46 3.43 1.39 -13.92
CA LEU A 46 2.78 0.21 -14.48
C LEU A 46 3.19 -0.07 -15.92
N SER A 47 3.76 0.93 -16.60
CA SER A 47 4.34 0.76 -17.92
C SER A 47 5.68 0.00 -17.89
N SER A 48 6.32 -0.11 -16.73
CA SER A 48 7.58 -0.82 -16.53
C SER A 48 7.40 -2.31 -16.20
N ILE A 49 6.20 -2.74 -15.81
CA ILE A 49 5.87 -4.17 -15.62
C ILE A 49 5.39 -4.72 -16.97
N THR A 50 6.29 -5.41 -17.66
CA THR A 50 6.06 -6.04 -18.96
C THR A 50 6.19 -7.56 -18.84
N GLU A 51 5.92 -8.28 -19.93
CA GLU A 51 6.11 -9.74 -19.98
C GLU A 51 7.57 -10.17 -19.72
N ASN A 52 8.52 -9.25 -19.88
CA ASN A 52 9.96 -9.50 -19.66
C ASN A 52 10.44 -9.11 -18.26
N THR A 53 9.59 -8.49 -17.45
CA THR A 53 9.99 -8.07 -16.09
C THR A 53 10.17 -9.32 -15.24
N THR A 54 11.34 -9.45 -14.62
CA THR A 54 11.64 -10.59 -13.75
C THR A 54 10.81 -10.52 -12.47
N ASP A 55 10.60 -11.66 -11.83
CA ASP A 55 9.90 -11.72 -10.53
C ASP A 55 10.55 -10.79 -9.51
N SER A 56 11.90 -10.75 -9.45
CA SER A 56 12.63 -9.87 -8.52
C SER A 56 12.37 -8.38 -8.79
N GLU A 57 12.37 -7.96 -10.05
CA GLU A 57 12.06 -6.57 -10.42
C GLU A 57 10.60 -6.23 -10.10
N MET A 58 9.67 -7.13 -10.40
CA MET A 58 8.26 -6.96 -10.11
C MET A 58 8.02 -6.82 -8.61
N CYS A 59 8.63 -7.68 -7.79
CA CYS A 59 8.50 -7.62 -6.35
C CYS A 59 9.17 -6.39 -5.74
N SER A 60 10.26 -5.91 -6.34
CA SER A 60 10.88 -4.63 -5.96
C SER A 60 9.91 -3.45 -6.18
N ILE A 61 9.22 -3.41 -7.32
CA ILE A 61 8.23 -2.37 -7.65
C ILE A 61 7.03 -2.42 -6.68
N VAL A 62 6.46 -3.61 -6.46
CA VAL A 62 5.35 -3.82 -5.52
C VAL A 62 5.75 -3.41 -4.10
N LYS A 63 6.93 -3.82 -3.64
CA LYS A 63 7.50 -3.44 -2.34
C LYS A 63 7.71 -1.93 -2.22
N GLY A 64 8.21 -1.29 -3.27
CA GLY A 64 8.43 0.16 -3.31
C GLY A 64 7.13 0.94 -3.13
N ASN A 65 6.06 0.52 -3.83
CA ASN A 65 4.76 1.19 -3.72
C ASN A 65 4.14 0.99 -2.32
N ARG A 66 4.14 -0.25 -1.82
CA ARG A 66 3.75 -0.58 -0.43
C ARG A 66 4.46 0.27 0.61
N ASN A 67 5.75 0.51 0.45
CA ASN A 67 6.53 1.35 1.37
C ASN A 67 6.17 2.83 1.26
N CYS A 68 5.91 3.34 0.06
CA CYS A 68 5.48 4.73 -0.17
C CYS A 68 4.13 5.00 0.52
N ASP A 69 3.16 4.12 0.27
CA ASP A 69 1.83 4.18 0.87
C ASP A 69 1.89 4.07 2.40
N SER A 70 2.62 3.07 2.92
CA SER A 70 2.75 2.86 4.37
C SER A 70 3.40 4.05 5.07
N ALA A 71 4.49 4.61 4.52
CA ALA A 71 5.17 5.76 5.12
C ALA A 71 4.24 6.97 5.24
N PHE A 72 3.42 7.23 4.23
CA PHE A 72 2.45 8.31 4.28
C PHE A 72 1.35 8.08 5.33
N ILE A 73 0.75 6.89 5.34
CA ILE A 73 -0.32 6.57 6.29
C ILE A 73 0.22 6.59 7.73
N ARG A 74 1.45 6.11 7.97
CA ARG A 74 2.10 6.23 9.30
C ARG A 74 2.20 7.69 9.73
N ASN A 75 2.71 8.55 8.86
CA ASN A 75 2.91 9.97 9.17
C ASN A 75 1.58 10.73 9.37
N ALA A 76 0.56 10.39 8.58
CA ALA A 76 -0.73 11.09 8.63
C ALA A 76 -1.64 10.56 9.74
N CYS A 77 -1.72 9.22 9.88
CA CYS A 77 -2.76 8.53 10.64
C CYS A 77 -2.24 7.64 11.76
N GLY A 78 -0.92 7.48 11.88
CA GLY A 78 -0.26 6.73 12.94
C GLY A 78 0.09 5.29 12.55
N ASP A 79 0.93 4.68 13.39
CA ASP A 79 1.57 3.40 13.10
C ASP A 79 0.59 2.24 12.92
N LEU A 80 -0.55 2.24 13.62
CA LEU A 80 -1.60 1.23 13.48
C LEU A 80 -2.15 1.17 12.05
N TYR A 81 -2.43 2.32 11.46
CA TYR A 81 -3.00 2.40 10.12
C TYR A 81 -1.92 2.17 9.05
N GLY A 82 -0.68 2.57 9.34
CA GLY A 82 0.49 2.24 8.52
C GLY A 82 0.83 0.75 8.51
N TRP A 83 0.56 0.04 9.61
CA TRP A 83 0.62 -1.42 9.66
C TRP A 83 -0.53 -2.06 8.89
N LEU A 84 -1.75 -1.54 9.06
CA LEU A 84 -2.95 -2.07 8.42
C LEU A 84 -2.84 -2.02 6.89
N ILE A 85 -2.30 -0.94 6.33
CA ILE A 85 -2.05 -0.86 4.88
C ILE A 85 -1.03 -1.86 4.37
N GLU A 86 0.02 -2.16 5.14
CA GLU A 86 0.97 -3.21 4.76
C GLU A 86 0.29 -4.59 4.72
N ARG A 87 -0.68 -4.87 5.61
CA ARG A 87 -1.46 -6.13 5.58
C ARG A 87 -2.34 -6.21 4.33
N PHE A 88 -2.89 -5.10 3.89
CA PHE A 88 -3.68 -5.08 2.66
C PHE A 88 -2.83 -5.25 1.41
N TRP A 89 -1.64 -4.65 1.37
CA TRP A 89 -0.67 -4.90 0.31
C TRP A 89 -0.29 -6.38 0.23
N LEU A 90 -0.13 -7.05 1.37
CA LEU A 90 0.12 -8.49 1.42
C LEU A 90 -1.06 -9.29 0.87
N ALA A 91 -2.28 -9.04 1.35
CA ALA A 91 -3.48 -9.72 0.87
C ALA A 91 -3.73 -9.49 -0.64
N ALA A 92 -3.41 -8.30 -1.14
CA ALA A 92 -3.49 -8.02 -2.57
C ALA A 92 -2.40 -8.78 -3.35
N ALA A 93 -1.17 -8.86 -2.83
CA ALA A 93 -0.11 -9.63 -3.47
C ALA A 93 -0.44 -11.13 -3.52
N GLU A 94 -1.09 -11.72 -2.51
CA GLU A 94 -1.54 -13.11 -2.55
C GLU A 94 -2.42 -13.44 -3.76
N VAL A 95 -3.21 -12.47 -4.23
CA VAL A 95 -4.14 -12.63 -5.36
C VAL A 95 -3.49 -12.32 -6.70
N PHE A 96 -2.68 -11.26 -6.75
CA PHE A 96 -2.21 -10.67 -8.02
C PHE A 96 -0.72 -10.86 -8.29
N PHE A 97 0.09 -10.99 -7.25
CA PHE A 97 1.56 -11.12 -7.30
C PHE A 97 2.05 -12.16 -6.28
N PRO A 98 1.59 -13.42 -6.36
CA PRO A 98 1.89 -14.44 -5.35
C PRO A 98 3.39 -14.69 -5.17
N GLN A 99 4.18 -14.48 -6.22
CA GLN A 99 5.64 -14.55 -6.19
C GLN A 99 6.29 -13.52 -5.25
N CYS A 100 5.59 -12.43 -4.91
CA CYS A 100 6.10 -11.35 -4.06
C CYS A 100 5.70 -11.47 -2.59
N VAL A 101 4.82 -12.40 -2.24
CA VAL A 101 4.29 -12.56 -0.87
C VAL A 101 5.43 -12.74 0.14
N SER A 102 6.36 -13.67 -0.12
CA SER A 102 7.49 -13.91 0.79
C SER A 102 8.36 -12.68 1.01
N ASP A 103 8.58 -11.88 -0.04
CA ASP A 103 9.36 -10.64 0.07
C ASP A 103 8.63 -9.60 0.90
N LEU A 104 7.32 -9.44 0.69
CA LEU A 104 6.49 -8.50 1.44
C LEU A 104 6.37 -8.88 2.92
N GLU A 105 6.17 -10.16 3.24
CA GLU A 105 6.09 -10.67 4.61
C GLU A 105 7.40 -10.47 5.39
N SER A 106 8.55 -10.65 4.73
CA SER A 106 9.86 -10.57 5.38
C SER A 106 10.17 -9.21 6.01
N ASP A 107 9.59 -8.13 5.49
CA ASP A 107 9.79 -6.78 6.00
C ASP A 107 8.73 -6.33 7.00
N GLN A 108 7.68 -7.12 7.19
CA GLN A 108 6.49 -6.66 7.91
C GLN A 108 6.59 -6.95 9.40
N ILE A 109 6.15 -6.00 10.23
CA ILE A 109 5.88 -6.27 11.64
C ILE A 109 4.65 -7.19 11.71
N SER A 110 4.83 -8.39 12.25
CA SER A 110 3.81 -9.45 12.25
C SER A 110 2.60 -9.16 13.14
N LEU A 111 2.77 -8.32 14.16
CA LEU A 111 1.71 -7.91 15.08
C LEU A 111 1.37 -6.43 14.88
N PRO A 112 0.09 -6.04 15.03
CA PRO A 112 -0.27 -4.64 15.03
C PRO A 112 0.50 -3.91 16.14
N PRO A 113 1.07 -2.72 15.86
CA PRO A 113 1.70 -1.93 16.91
C PRO A 113 0.65 -1.59 17.96
N ASN A 114 1.04 -1.69 19.24
CA ASN A 114 0.16 -1.27 20.33
C ASN A 114 -0.23 0.20 20.13
N GLN A 115 -1.48 0.54 20.43
CA GLN A 115 -1.94 1.93 20.53
C GLN A 115 -1.29 2.59 21.76
N THR A 116 0.01 2.81 21.74
CA THR A 116 0.68 3.60 22.78
C THR A 116 1.26 4.85 22.15
N SER A 117 0.40 5.88 22.21
CA SER A 117 0.67 7.33 22.38
C SER A 117 1.51 8.05 21.34
#